data_AF-A0A158NS11-F1
#
_entry.id   AF-A0A158NS11-F1
#
_cell.length_a   1.000
_cell.length_b   1.000
_cell.length_c   1.000
_cell.angle_alpha   90.00
_cell.angle_beta   90.00
_cell.angle_gamma   90.00
#
_symmetry.space_group_name_H-M   'P 1'
#
loop_
_entity.id
_entity.type
_entity.pdbx_description
1 polymer ?
#
loop_
_entity_poly.entity_id
_entity_poly.type
_entity_poly.pdbx_seq_one_letter_code
_entity_poly.pdbx_strand_id
1 'polypeptide(L)'
;MNTFLYCGAGELVTEQCNAVHRAMCDLEWYKLESRKARSLILLMMRTKYPFCITAGKIFPLTMATFCSILKTSMGYISFLLTQHG
;
A
#
# COMPACT_ATOMS: atom_id res chain seq x y z
N MET A 1 1.35 -1.62 19.10
CA MET A 1 2.57 -0.95 18.60
C MET A 1 3.13 -1.62 17.35
N ASN A 2 3.38 -2.95 17.34
CA ASN A 2 3.88 -3.65 16.15
C ASN A 2 3.02 -3.45 14.89
N THR A 3 1.70 -3.59 14.98
CA THR A 3 0.79 -3.37 13.84
C THR A 3 0.91 -1.96 13.25
N PHE A 4 1.09 -0.94 14.08
CA PHE A 4 1.30 0.43 13.64
C PHE A 4 2.62 0.58 12.86
N LEU A 5 3.71 -0.03 13.36
CA LEU A 5 4.99 -0.02 12.67
C LEU A 5 4.91 -0.70 11.30
N TYR A 6 4.26 -1.87 11.22
CA TYR A 6 4.09 -2.59 9.95
C TYR A 6 3.21 -1.83 8.96
N CYS A 7 2.08 -1.29 9.40
CA CYS A 7 1.19 -0.50 8.55
C CYS A 7 1.86 0.82 8.11
N GLY A 8 2.61 1.48 8.98
CA GLY A 8 3.35 2.70 8.63
C GLY A 8 4.47 2.43 7.63
N ALA A 9 5.27 1.38 7.84
CA ALA A 9 6.30 0.99 6.89
C ALA A 9 5.71 0.52 5.55
N GLY A 10 4.61 -0.23 5.58
CA GLY A 10 3.89 -0.67 4.39
C GLY A 10 3.38 0.50 3.56
N GLU A 11 2.74 1.47 4.20
CA GLU A 11 2.27 2.70 3.57
C GLU A 11 3.41 3.47 2.90
N LEU A 12 4.53 3.69 3.61
CA LEU A 12 5.69 4.40 3.08
C LEU A 12 6.26 3.72 1.84
N VAL A 13 6.40 2.39 1.86
CA VAL A 13 6.91 1.63 0.70
C VAL A 13 5.93 1.76 -0.48
N THR A 14 4.63 1.61 -0.23
CA THR A 14 3.60 1.76 -1.26
C THR A 14 3.63 3.16 -1.88
N GLU A 15 3.79 4.21 -1.08
CA GLU A 15 3.86 5.59 -1.55
C GLU A 15 5.07 5.83 -2.44
N GLN A 16 6.25 5.34 -2.03
CA GLN A 16 7.48 5.45 -2.82
C GLN A 16 7.38 4.68 -4.14
N CYS A 17 6.84 3.46 -4.12
CA CYS A 17 6.60 2.69 -5.34
C CYS A 17 5.65 3.43 -6.30
N ASN A 18 4.60 4.06 -5.79
CA ASN A 18 3.68 4.85 -6.60
C ASN A 18 4.34 6.13 -7.16
N ALA A 19 5.23 6.78 -6.40
CA ALA A 19 6.02 7.92 -6.89
C ALA A 19 6.94 7.50 -8.04
N VAL A 20 7.64 6.36 -7.90
CA VAL A 20 8.50 5.81 -8.95
C VAL A 20 7.68 5.44 -10.19
N HIS A 21 6.53 4.79 -10.03
CA HIS A 21 5.64 4.45 -11.15
C HIS A 21 5.18 5.70 -11.91
N ARG A 22 4.77 6.76 -11.19
CA ARG A 22 4.39 8.05 -11.79
C ARG A 22 5.54 8.66 -12.57
N ALA A 23 6.73 8.73 -11.99
CA ALA A 23 7.92 9.25 -12.66
C ALA A 23 8.28 8.47 -13.94
N MET A 24 8.09 7.15 -13.93
CA MET A 24 8.27 6.34 -15.13
C MET A 24 7.24 6.66 -16.20
N CYS A 25 5.96 6.81 -15.82
CA CYS A 25 4.87 7.12 -16.75
C CYS A 25 5.01 8.51 -17.39
N ASP A 26 5.51 9.49 -16.66
CA ASP A 26 5.74 10.85 -17.15
C ASP A 26 7.02 10.97 -18.01
N LEU A 27 7.93 10.01 -17.92
CA LEU A 27 9.14 9.98 -18.74
C LEU A 27 8.78 9.82 -20.22
N GLU A 28 9.43 10.59 -21.09
CA GLU A 28 9.33 10.45 -22.56
C GLU A 28 10.03 9.16 -23.05
N TRP A 29 9.48 8.01 -22.65
CA TRP A 29 10.06 6.68 -22.83
C TRP A 29 10.30 6.32 -24.29
N TYR A 30 9.54 6.93 -25.21
CA TYR A 30 9.68 6.77 -26.66
C TYR A 30 10.95 7.44 -27.23
N LYS A 31 11.58 8.36 -26.48
CA LYS A 31 12.86 8.98 -26.85
C LYS A 31 14.07 8.22 -26.32
N LEU A 32 13.88 7.21 -25.47
CA LEU A 32 14.96 6.38 -24.94
C LEU A 32 15.44 5.37 -26.00
N GLU A 33 16.68 4.90 -25.84
CA GLU A 33 17.18 3.74 -26.59
C GLU A 33 16.21 2.56 -26.46
N SER A 34 16.00 1.83 -27.56
CA SER A 34 15.03 0.72 -27.65
C SER A 34 15.15 -0.30 -26.52
N ARG A 35 16.37 -0.62 -26.08
CA ARG A 35 16.62 -1.53 -24.94
C ARG A 35 16.09 -0.97 -23.61
N LYS A 36 16.31 0.33 -23.35
CA LYS A 36 15.86 1.01 -22.12
C LYS A 36 14.35 1.21 -22.13
N ALA A 37 13.79 1.65 -23.25
CA ALA A 37 12.35 1.79 -23.44
C ALA A 37 11.61 0.47 -23.17
N ARG A 38 12.10 -0.65 -23.73
CA ARG A 38 11.53 -1.98 -23.49
C ARG A 38 11.58 -2.39 -22.02
N SER A 39 12.69 -2.12 -21.32
CA SER A 39 12.80 -2.40 -19.89
C SER A 39 11.82 -1.56 -19.06
N LEU A 40 11.64 -0.29 -19.43
CA LEU A 40 10.71 0.62 -18.75
C LEU A 40 9.26 0.17 -18.90
N ILE A 41 8.85 -0.24 -20.11
CA ILE A 41 7.52 -0.78 -20.39
C ILE A 41 7.24 -2.03 -19.55
N LEU A 42 8.22 -2.94 -19.44
CA LEU A 42 8.08 -4.13 -18.59
C LEU A 42 7.89 -3.75 -17.13
N LEU A 43 8.63 -2.75 -16.65
CA LEU A 43 8.52 -2.27 -15.27
C LEU A 43 7.18 -1.60 -14.99
N MET A 44 6.68 -0.77 -15.92
CA MET A 44 5.33 -0.19 -15.87
C MET A 44 4.25 -1.27 -15.83
N MET A 45 4.35 -2.29 -16.68
CA MET A 45 3.40 -3.41 -16.69
C MET A 45 3.39 -4.17 -15.37
N ARG A 46 4.56 -4.35 -14.74
CA ARG A 46 4.69 -5.00 -13.43
C ARG A 46 4.13 -4.16 -12.29
N THR A 47 4.33 -2.86 -12.34
CA THR A 47 3.90 -1.90 -11.30
C THR A 47 2.47 -1.39 -11.49
N LYS A 48 1.79 -1.81 -12.57
CA LYS A 48 0.36 -1.54 -12.81
C LYS A 48 -0.55 -2.08 -11.70
N TYR A 49 -0.12 -3.12 -10.99
CA TYR A 49 -0.77 -3.53 -9.76
C TYR A 49 -0.19 -2.73 -8.60
N PRO A 50 -1.03 -2.09 -7.77
CA PRO A 50 -0.55 -1.28 -6.66
C PRO A 50 0.39 -2.13 -5.81
N PHE A 51 1.57 -1.58 -5.53
CA PHE A 51 2.60 -2.24 -4.73
C PHE A 51 2.19 -2.18 -3.25
N CYS A 52 1.07 -2.80 -2.92
CA CYS A 52 0.52 -2.89 -1.59
C CYS A 52 1.06 -4.14 -0.91
N ILE A 53 1.83 -3.95 0.16
CA ILE A 53 2.26 -5.07 1.00
C ILE A 53 1.02 -5.58 1.74
N THR A 54 0.71 -6.86 1.64
CA THR A 54 -0.46 -7.46 2.30
C THR A 54 -0.03 -8.40 3.43
N ALA A 55 -0.68 -8.31 4.59
CA ALA A 55 -0.58 -9.31 5.65
C ALA A 55 -1.35 -10.58 5.23
N GLY A 56 -0.63 -11.69 5.06
CA GLY A 56 -1.22 -13.00 4.74
C GLY A 56 -2.00 -13.06 3.42
N LYS A 57 -1.86 -12.07 2.52
CA LYS A 57 -2.72 -11.84 1.34
C LYS A 57 -4.18 -11.52 1.65
N ILE A 58 -4.50 -11.16 2.90
CA ILE A 58 -5.88 -10.90 3.32
C ILE A 58 -6.13 -9.39 3.44
N PHE A 59 -5.21 -8.66 4.07
CA PHE A 59 -5.37 -7.23 4.32
C PHE A 59 -4.14 -6.43 3.90
N PRO A 60 -4.29 -5.25 3.26
CA PRO A 60 -3.17 -4.38 2.94
C PRO A 60 -2.61 -3.75 4.22
N LEU A 61 -1.29 -3.67 4.33
CA LEU A 61 -0.56 -3.01 5.41
C LEU A 61 -0.54 -1.50 5.19
N THR A 62 -1.68 -0.88 5.42
CA THR A 62 -1.88 0.57 5.31
C THR A 62 -2.34 1.14 6.65
N MET A 63 -2.16 2.44 6.82
CA MET A 63 -2.68 3.17 7.98
C MET A 63 -4.21 3.10 8.04
N ALA A 64 -4.87 3.05 6.87
CA ALA A 64 -6.31 2.84 6.77
C ALA A 64 -6.74 1.50 7.41
N THR A 65 -6.03 0.41 7.13
CA THR A 65 -6.29 -0.90 7.76
C THR A 65 -6.06 -0.84 9.27
N PHE A 66 -4.99 -0.18 9.72
CA PHE A 66 -4.73 -0.01 11.15
C PHE A 66 -5.86 0.74 11.86
N CYS A 67 -6.32 1.86 11.30
CA CYS A 67 -7.45 2.61 11.83
C CYS A 67 -8.75 1.79 11.83
N SER A 68 -8.97 0.95 10.82
CA SER A 68 -10.11 0.04 10.77
C SER A 68 -10.06 -0.98 11.91
N ILE A 69 -8.89 -1.56 12.19
CA ILE A 69 -8.71 -2.50 13.30
C ILE A 69 -9.04 -1.80 14.63
N LEU A 70 -8.50 -0.60 14.86
CA LEU A 70 -8.79 0.17 16.07
C LEU A 70 -10.27 0.49 16.25
N LYS A 71 -10.95 0.94 15.17
CA LYS A 71 -12.39 1.24 15.20
C LYS A 71 -13.20 0.01 15.58
N THR A 72 -12.91 -1.14 14.98
CA THR A 72 -13.63 -2.39 15.29
C THR A 72 -13.37 -2.85 16.72
N SER A 73 -12.13 -2.78 17.20
CA SER A 73 -11.80 -3.12 18.60
C SER A 73 -12.51 -2.21 19.60
N MET A 74 -12.51 -0.90 19.37
CA MET A 74 -13.22 0.06 20.23
C MET A 74 -14.74 -0.14 20.18
N GLY A 75 -15.31 -0.40 19.00
CA GLY A 75 -16.72 -0.71 18.84
C GLY A 75 -17.13 -1.97 19.60
N TYR A 76 -16.30 -3.01 19.55
CA TYR A 76 -16.52 -4.25 20.30
C TYR A 76 -16.47 -4.02 21.82
N ILE A 77 -15.46 -3.28 22.31
CA ILE A 77 -15.36 -2.91 23.73
C ILE A 77 -16.59 -2.10 24.15
N SER A 78 -17.03 -1.13 23.33
CA SER A 78 -18.21 -0.31 23.62
C SER A 78 -19.46 -1.15 23.75
N PHE A 79 -19.68 -2.09 22.83
CA PHE A 79 -20.79 -3.04 22.90
C PHE A 79 -20.77 -3.89 24.17
N LEU A 80 -19.60 -4.45 24.53
CA LEU A 80 -19.45 -5.23 25.75
C LEU A 80 -19.71 -4.40 27.02
N LEU A 81 -19.23 -3.16 27.06
CA LEU A 81 -19.47 -2.25 28.19
C LEU A 81 -20.96 -1.95 28.34
N THR A 82 -21.70 -1.78 27.25
CA THR A 82 -23.15 -1.54 27.30
C THR A 82 -23.98 -2.79 27.65
N GLN A 83 -23.42 -3.99 27.52
CA GLN A 83 -24.08 -5.25 27.91
C GLN A 83 -23.85 -5.62 29.38
N HIS A 84 -22.77 -5.12 29.98
CA HIS A 84 -22.40 -5.40 31.37
C HIS A 84 -22.72 -4.26 32.36
N GLY A 85 -23.25 -3.13 31.88
CA GLY A 85 -23.69 -1.98 32.70
C GLY A 85 -25.19 -1.79 32.71
#